data_AF-A0A969VI80-F1
#
_entry.id   AF-A0A969VI80-F1
#
_cell.length_a   1.000
_cell.length_b   1.000
_cell.length_c   1.000
_cell.angle_alpha   90.00
_cell.angle_beta   90.00
_cell.angle_gamma   90.00
#
_symmetry.space_group_name_H-M   'P 1'
#
loop_
_entity.id
_entity.type
_entity.pdbx_description
1 polymer ?
#
loop_
_entity_poly.entity_id
_entity_poly.type
_entity_poly.pdbx_seq_one_letter_code
_entity_poly.pdbx_strand_id
1 'polypeptide(L)'
;MTARSVLVWVAVAVAVVVPLMAAAFSPLLAWREPVYVVAGFAGVIALALLLVQPLLIGGQMPGLGAAGGRLLHRVIGVGLVLAVGVHVAALWITSPPDVVDALIFASPAPFSAWGVVAMWAIFA
;
A
#
# COMPACT_ATOMS: atom_id res chain seq x y z
N MET A 1 -1.85 -26.18 -12.66
CA MET A 1 -1.00 -24.97 -12.57
C MET A 1 0.43 -25.36 -12.89
N THR A 2 1.18 -24.51 -13.60
CA THR A 2 2.61 -24.77 -13.85
C THR A 2 3.44 -24.38 -12.62
N ALA A 3 4.66 -24.90 -12.49
CA ALA A 3 5.58 -24.52 -11.40
C ALA A 3 5.82 -22.99 -11.37
N ARG A 4 5.98 -22.37 -12.54
CA ARG A 4 6.10 -20.92 -12.69
C ARG A 4 4.88 -20.18 -12.13
N SER A 5 3.67 -20.65 -12.41
CA SER A 5 2.44 -20.02 -11.90
C SER A 5 2.40 -20.03 -10.38
N VAL A 6 2.78 -21.15 -9.75
CA VAL A 6 2.87 -21.26 -8.29
C VAL A 6 3.90 -20.29 -7.73
N LEU A 7 5.09 -20.21 -8.33
CA LEU A 7 6.14 -19.30 -7.88
C LEU A 7 5.73 -17.83 -7.91
N VAL A 8 5.03 -17.37 -8.95
CA VAL A 8 4.54 -15.98 -9.01
C VAL A 8 3.53 -15.71 -7.88
N TRP A 9 2.57 -16.60 -7.68
CA TRP A 9 1.60 -16.44 -6.59
C TRP A 9 2.25 -16.45 -5.21
N VAL A 10 3.22 -17.34 -4.98
CA VAL A 10 3.99 -17.39 -3.73
C VAL A 10 4.81 -16.11 -3.55
N ALA A 11 5.50 -15.62 -4.59
CA ALA A 11 6.29 -14.40 -4.51
C ALA A 11 5.43 -13.18 -4.14
N VAL A 12 4.27 -13.02 -4.80
CA VAL A 12 3.32 -11.95 -4.48
C VAL A 12 2.77 -12.11 -3.06
N ALA A 13 2.39 -13.33 -2.67
CA ALA A 13 1.89 -13.59 -1.32
C ALA A 13 2.94 -13.26 -0.25
N VAL A 14 4.20 -13.66 -0.45
CA VAL A 14 5.31 -13.34 0.46
C VAL A 14 5.56 -11.83 0.53
N ALA A 15 5.62 -11.15 -0.62
CA ALA A 15 5.84 -9.71 -0.69
C ALA A 15 4.74 -8.88 0.00
N VAL A 16 3.52 -9.43 0.11
CA VAL A 16 2.38 -8.79 0.79
C VAL A 16 2.30 -9.19 2.26
N VAL A 17 2.33 -10.50 2.55
CA VAL A 17 2.06 -11.03 3.90
C VAL A 17 3.22 -10.77 4.86
N VAL A 18 4.47 -10.88 4.41
CA VAL A 18 5.62 -10.70 5.31
C VAL A 18 5.68 -9.29 5.90
N PRO A 19 5.57 -8.19 5.12
CA PRO A 19 5.54 -6.84 5.69
C PRO A 19 4.34 -6.60 6.61
N LEU A 20 3.15 -7.13 6.26
CA LEU A 20 1.96 -7.01 7.10
C LEU A 20 2.14 -7.71 8.46
N MET A 21 2.70 -8.91 8.46
CA MET A 21 3.01 -9.65 9.68
C MET A 21 4.09 -8.92 10.49
N ALA A 22 5.16 -8.45 9.84
CA ALA A 22 6.20 -7.68 10.51
C ALA A 22 5.63 -6.42 11.18
N ALA A 23 4.69 -5.72 10.53
CA ALA A 23 3.98 -4.59 11.12
C ALA A 23 3.08 -5.02 12.28
N ALA A 24 2.29 -6.09 12.13
CA ALA A 24 1.35 -6.61 13.14
C ALA A 24 2.02 -7.06 14.44
N PHE A 25 3.21 -7.62 14.34
CA PHE A 25 3.97 -8.10 15.50
C PHE A 25 5.10 -7.15 15.90
N SER A 26 5.08 -5.90 15.41
CA SER A 26 6.13 -4.93 15.71
C SER A 26 6.01 -4.40 17.14
N PRO A 27 7.10 -4.41 17.93
CA PRO A 27 7.09 -3.78 19.26
C PRO A 27 6.87 -2.26 19.19
N LEU A 28 7.04 -1.64 18.02
CA LEU A 28 6.78 -0.21 17.80
C LEU A 28 5.29 0.18 17.91
N LEU A 29 4.39 -0.81 17.91
CA LEU A 29 2.96 -0.63 18.16
C LEU A 29 2.65 -0.44 19.66
N ALA A 30 3.56 -0.83 20.56
CA ALA A 30 3.32 -0.72 21.98
C ALA A 30 3.05 0.75 22.36
N TRP A 31 1.98 0.98 23.12
CA TRP A 31 1.58 2.29 23.63
C TRP A 31 1.14 3.29 22.56
N ARG A 32 0.90 2.85 21.32
CA ARG A 32 0.35 3.70 20.27
C ARG A 32 -1.17 3.77 20.35
N GLU A 33 -1.69 4.97 20.16
CA GLU A 33 -3.12 5.21 20.04
C GLU A 33 -3.70 4.44 18.84
N PRO A 34 -4.95 3.94 18.91
CA PRO A 34 -5.55 3.19 17.82
C PRO A 34 -5.54 3.90 16.48
N VAL A 35 -5.76 5.22 16.46
CA VAL A 35 -5.74 6.03 15.22
C VAL A 35 -4.35 6.06 14.58
N TYR A 36 -3.28 6.07 15.38
CA TYR A 36 -1.90 6.01 14.88
C TYR A 36 -1.60 4.65 14.26
N VAL A 37 -2.08 3.58 14.91
CA VAL A 37 -1.96 2.21 14.38
C VAL A 37 -2.71 2.09 13.06
N VAL A 38 -3.96 2.56 12.99
CA VAL A 38 -4.76 2.58 11.75
C VAL A 38 -4.07 3.37 10.65
N ALA A 39 -3.49 4.53 10.96
CA ALA A 39 -2.71 5.32 10.01
C ALA A 39 -1.57 4.47 9.42
N GLY A 40 -0.73 3.87 10.27
CA GLY A 40 0.38 3.04 9.82
C GLY A 40 -0.06 1.85 8.95
N PHE A 41 -1.06 1.08 9.39
CA PHE A 41 -1.55 -0.08 8.64
C PHE A 41 -2.19 0.29 7.31
N ALA A 42 -2.95 1.39 7.25
CA ALA A 42 -3.53 1.86 5.99
C ALA A 42 -2.43 2.16 4.95
N GLY A 43 -1.30 2.72 5.38
CA GLY A 43 -0.13 2.94 4.52
C GLY A 43 0.52 1.63 4.05
N VAL A 44 0.74 0.67 4.96
CA VAL A 44 1.31 -0.65 4.60
C VAL A 44 0.39 -1.40 3.62
N ILE A 45 -0.92 -1.38 3.85
CA ILE A 45 -1.92 -1.97 2.95
C ILE A 45 -1.90 -1.26 1.60
N ALA A 46 -1.86 0.08 1.57
CA ALA A 46 -1.77 0.83 0.32
C ALA A 46 -0.54 0.43 -0.50
N LEU A 47 0.64 0.30 0.11
CA LEU A 47 1.84 -0.18 -0.59
C LEU A 47 1.68 -1.60 -1.13
N ALA A 48 1.06 -2.50 -0.36
CA ALA A 48 0.77 -3.86 -0.82
C ALA A 48 -0.20 -3.89 -2.02
N LEU A 49 -1.27 -3.08 -1.98
CA LEU A 49 -2.22 -2.98 -3.08
C LEU A 49 -1.57 -2.34 -4.32
N LEU A 50 -0.75 -1.30 -4.13
CA LEU A 50 0.01 -0.63 -5.18
C LEU A 50 0.94 -1.60 -5.92
N LEU A 51 1.65 -2.46 -5.19
CA LEU A 51 2.53 -3.49 -5.78
C LEU A 51 1.78 -4.41 -6.76
N VAL A 52 0.54 -4.76 -6.45
CA VAL A 52 -0.25 -5.70 -7.23
C VAL A 52 -0.85 -5.04 -8.49
N GLN A 53 -1.03 -3.72 -8.50
CA GLN A 53 -1.61 -2.99 -9.64
C GLN A 53 -0.94 -3.27 -11.00
N PRO A 54 0.38 -3.09 -11.18
CA PRO A 54 1.04 -3.35 -12.45
C PRO A 54 0.95 -4.82 -12.89
N LEU A 55 0.92 -5.76 -11.93
CA LEU A 55 0.82 -7.21 -12.20
C LEU A 55 -0.55 -7.61 -12.74
N LEU A 56 -1.61 -6.92 -12.31
CA LEU A 56 -2.98 -7.17 -12.76
C LEU A 56 -3.22 -6.58 -14.15
N ILE A 57 -2.85 -5.32 -14.36
CA ILE A 57 -3.11 -4.63 -15.64
C ILE A 57 -2.19 -5.12 -16.76
N GLY A 58 -0.96 -5.52 -16.44
CA GLY A 58 -0.01 -6.07 -17.38
C GLY A 58 -0.19 -7.58 -17.66
N GLY A 59 -1.14 -8.24 -17.00
CA GLY A 59 -1.46 -9.66 -17.23
C GLY A 59 -0.40 -10.64 -16.73
N GLN A 60 0.45 -10.24 -15.77
CA GLN A 60 1.50 -11.11 -15.21
C GLN A 60 0.96 -12.10 -14.17
N MET A 61 -0.25 -11.86 -13.64
CA MET A 61 -0.90 -12.73 -12.66
C MET A 61 -1.42 -14.04 -13.31
N PRO A 62 -0.87 -15.21 -12.97
CA PRO A 62 -1.21 -16.46 -13.65
C PRO A 62 -2.65 -16.90 -13.40
N GLY A 63 -3.34 -17.34 -14.45
CA GLY A 63 -4.71 -17.85 -14.38
C GLY A 63 -5.79 -16.75 -14.46
N LEU A 64 -5.41 -15.47 -14.52
CA LEU A 64 -6.34 -14.39 -14.80
C LEU A 64 -6.38 -14.12 -16.31
N GLY A 65 -7.58 -14.22 -16.90
CA GLY A 65 -7.81 -13.69 -18.25
C GLY A 65 -7.70 -12.17 -18.27
N ALA A 66 -7.46 -11.58 -19.45
CA ALA A 66 -7.28 -10.12 -19.59
C ALA A 66 -8.45 -9.30 -19.03
N ALA A 67 -9.70 -9.78 -19.18
CA ALA A 67 -10.87 -9.14 -18.59
C ALA A 67 -10.88 -9.22 -17.06
N GLY A 68 -10.52 -10.37 -16.50
CA GLY A 68 -10.42 -10.57 -15.05
C GLY A 68 -9.32 -9.73 -14.41
N GLY A 69 -8.15 -9.65 -15.06
CA GLY A 69 -7.05 -8.78 -14.63
C GLY A 69 -7.46 -7.31 -14.56
N ARG A 70 -8.16 -6.80 -15.58
CA ARG A 70 -8.70 -5.42 -15.58
C ARG A 70 -9.75 -5.19 -14.51
N LEU A 71 -10.65 -6.15 -14.28
CA LEU A 71 -11.66 -6.04 -13.22
C LEU A 71 -10.98 -5.95 -11.85
N LEU A 72 -10.06 -6.87 -11.56
CA LEU A 72 -9.34 -6.87 -10.29
C LEU A 72 -8.46 -5.64 -10.12
N HIS A 73 -7.79 -5.18 -11.18
CA HIS A 73 -7.04 -3.92 -11.17
C HIS A 73 -7.91 -2.74 -10.73
N ARG A 74 -9.12 -2.62 -11.28
CA ARG A 74 -10.08 -1.57 -10.89
C ARG A 74 -10.57 -1.73 -9.45
N VAL A 75 -10.97 -2.93 -9.04
CA VAL A 75 -11.50 -3.19 -7.68
C VAL A 75 -10.42 -2.94 -6.63
N ILE A 76 -9.22 -3.47 -6.83
CA ILE A 76 -8.07 -3.25 -5.95
C ILE A 76 -7.61 -1.79 -6.04
N GLY A 77 -7.78 -1.12 -7.18
CA GLY A 77 -7.54 0.32 -7.37
C GLY A 77 -8.42 1.18 -6.47
N VAL A 78 -9.71 0.88 -6.41
CA VAL A 78 -10.63 1.55 -5.48
C VAL A 78 -10.19 1.33 -4.03
N GLY A 79 -9.84 0.09 -3.66
CA GLY A 79 -9.32 -0.23 -2.33
C GLY A 79 -8.03 0.55 -1.99
N LEU A 80 -7.12 0.68 -2.96
CA LEU A 80 -5.89 1.45 -2.83
C LEU A 80 -6.18 2.93 -2.56
N VAL A 81 -7.06 3.56 -3.36
CA VAL A 81 -7.45 4.97 -3.18
C VAL A 81 -8.05 5.19 -1.78
N LEU A 82 -8.93 4.29 -1.33
CA LEU A 82 -9.53 4.37 0.00
C LEU A 82 -8.48 4.21 1.12
N ALA A 83 -7.56 3.25 0.98
CA ALA A 83 -6.47 3.03 1.95
C ALA A 83 -5.55 4.26 2.07
N VAL A 84 -5.20 4.88 0.94
CA VAL A 84 -4.44 6.14 0.91
C VAL A 84 -5.22 7.26 1.60
N GLY A 85 -6.51 7.42 1.30
CA GLY A 85 -7.36 8.42 1.94
C GLY A 85 -7.42 8.27 3.46
N VAL A 86 -7.62 7.04 3.95
CA VAL A 86 -7.61 6.72 5.39
C VAL A 86 -6.24 7.00 6.01
N HIS A 87 -5.16 6.59 5.35
CA HIS A 87 -3.79 6.83 5.81
C HIS A 87 -3.52 8.33 6.01
N VAL A 88 -3.78 9.15 4.98
CA VAL A 88 -3.53 10.59 5.01
C VAL A 88 -4.43 11.29 6.03
N ALA A 89 -5.72 10.94 6.09
CA ALA A 89 -6.65 11.54 7.04
C ALA A 89 -6.26 11.21 8.50
N ALA A 90 -5.87 9.96 8.78
CA ALA A 90 -5.43 9.57 10.11
C ALA A 90 -4.10 10.23 10.49
N LEU A 91 -3.14 10.36 9.55
CA LEU A 91 -1.91 11.12 9.77
C LEU A 91 -2.19 12.59 10.06
N TRP A 92 -3.18 13.21 9.41
CA TRP A 92 -3.57 14.59 9.68
C TRP A 92 -4.10 14.79 11.11
N ILE A 93 -4.70 13.75 11.69
CA ILE A 93 -5.16 13.77 13.08
C ILE A 93 -4.00 13.55 14.04
N THR A 94 -3.09 12.61 13.73
CA THR A 94 -2.05 12.19 14.67
C THR A 94 -0.79 13.05 14.63
N SER A 95 -0.43 13.60 13.47
CA SER A 95 0.75 14.44 13.30
C SER A 95 0.62 15.40 12.10
N PRO A 96 -0.27 16.40 12.18
CA PRO A 96 -0.47 17.36 11.08
C PRO A 96 0.82 18.08 10.61
N PRO A 97 1.76 18.50 11.47
CA PRO A 97 3.02 19.11 11.02
C PRO A 97 3.82 18.19 10.10
N ASP A 98 3.93 16.90 10.43
CA ASP A 98 4.66 15.93 9.62
C ASP A 98 4.03 15.77 8.24
N VAL A 99 2.70 15.86 8.12
CA VAL A 99 2.03 15.79 6.82
C VAL A 99 2.30 17.05 6.00
N VAL A 100 2.31 18.23 6.62
CA VAL A 100 2.68 19.47 5.92
C VAL A 100 4.11 19.36 5.41
N ASP A 101 5.05 18.95 6.26
CA ASP A 101 6.46 18.78 5.91
C ASP A 101 6.64 17.76 4.78
N ALA A 102 5.87 16.67 4.79
CA ALA A 102 5.85 15.70 3.71
C ALA A 102 5.39 16.32 2.38
N LEU A 103 4.25 17.03 2.39
CA LEU A 103 3.62 17.61 1.19
C LEU A 103 4.45 18.74 0.56
N ILE A 104 5.21 19.48 1.36
CA ILE A 104 6.11 20.53 0.86
C ILE A 104 7.55 20.01 0.62
N PHE A 105 7.77 18.70 0.73
CA PHE A 105 9.07 18.04 0.56
C PHE A 105 10.17 18.56 1.50
N ALA A 106 9.79 19.00 2.70
CA ALA A 106 10.71 19.44 3.76
C ALA A 106 10.97 18.34 4.82
N SER A 107 10.22 17.23 4.77
CA SER A 107 10.37 16.13 5.72
C SER A 107 11.80 15.56 5.70
N PRO A 108 12.42 15.32 6.87
CA PRO A 108 13.74 14.68 6.96
C PRO A 108 13.71 13.19 6.60
N ALA A 109 12.52 12.58 6.50
CA ALA A 109 12.36 11.20 6.09
C ALA A 109 12.47 11.09 4.55
N PRO A 110 13.56 10.51 4.00
CA PRO A 110 13.77 10.50 2.54
C PRO A 110 12.69 9.70 1.79
N PHE A 111 12.03 8.75 2.46
CA PHE A 111 10.94 7.99 1.87
C PHE A 111 9.64 8.79 1.71
N SER A 112 9.50 9.93 2.40
CA SER A 112 8.30 10.76 2.34
C SER A 112 8.07 11.33 0.94
N ALA A 113 9.13 11.72 0.24
CA ALA A 113 9.01 12.23 -1.13
C ALA A 113 8.41 11.19 -2.08
N TRP A 114 8.87 9.93 -1.98
CA TRP A 114 8.33 8.82 -2.78
C TRP A 114 6.86 8.55 -2.45
N GLY A 115 6.49 8.61 -1.15
CA GLY A 115 5.11 8.44 -0.72
C GLY A 115 4.16 9.50 -1.29
N VAL A 116 4.54 10.77 -1.21
CA VAL A 116 3.73 11.89 -1.73
C VAL A 116 3.61 11.83 -3.25
N VAL A 117 4.70 11.56 -3.98
CA VAL A 117 4.65 11.42 -5.44
C VAL A 117 3.77 10.24 -5.85
N ALA A 118 3.92 9.08 -5.20
CA ALA A 118 3.08 7.91 -5.47
C ALA A 118 1.60 8.17 -5.17
N MET A 119 1.29 8.85 -4.06
CA MET A 119 -0.08 9.24 -3.72
C MET A 119 -0.72 10.06 -4.83
N TRP A 120 -0.06 11.12 -5.30
CA TRP A 120 -0.60 11.94 -6.38
C TRP A 120 -0.70 11.18 -7.70
N ALA A 121 0.26 10.31 -8.01
CA ALA A 121 0.20 9.46 -9.21
C ALA A 121 -0.96 8.45 -9.18
N ILE A 122 -1.42 8.03 -7.99
CA ILE A 122 -2.61 7.18 -7.84
C ILE A 122 -3.90 7.95 -8.15
N PHE A 123 -3.96 9.25 -7.85
CA PHE A 123 -5.14 10.08 -8.03
C PHE A 123 -5.26 10.69 -9.44
N ALA A 124 -4.16 10.80 -10.16
CA ALA A 124 -4.10 11.34 -11.53
C ALA A 124 -4.66 10.35 -12.57
#